data_AF-A0A762PNR9-F1
#
_entry.id   AF-A0A762PNR9-F1
#
_cell.length_a   1.000
_cell.length_b   1.000
_cell.length_c   1.000
_cell.angle_alpha   90.00
_cell.angle_beta   90.00
_cell.angle_gamma   90.00
#
_symmetry.space_group_name_H-M   'P 1'
#
loop_
_entity.id
_entity.type
_entity.pdbx_description
1 polymer ?
#
loop_
_entity_poly.entity_id
_entity_poly.type
_entity_poly.pdbx_seq_one_letter_code
_entity_poly.pdbx_strand_id
1 'polypeptide(L)'
;VRPDLAIGIDITPSCDTPDLQDYSDVRVNHGVGITCLNYHGRGTLAGLITPPRLLRMLETTAHENNIPVQREVAPGVITETGYIQVELDGIPCASLSIPCRYTHSPAEVASLRDLADCIRLLTALANMSPEQFPIEPETGATQEARP
;
A
#
# COMPACT_ATOMS: atom_id res chain seq x y z
N VAL A 1 7.14 20.27 -3.37
CA VAL A 1 8.15 19.19 -3.54
C VAL A 1 7.69 18.33 -4.71
N ARG A 2 8.61 17.83 -5.56
CA ARG A 2 8.30 16.92 -6.69
C ARG A 2 8.95 15.56 -6.38
N PRO A 3 8.26 14.64 -5.70
CA PRO A 3 8.82 13.34 -5.35
C PRO A 3 8.84 12.40 -6.56
N ASP A 4 9.84 11.53 -6.63
CA ASP A 4 9.90 10.45 -7.63
C ASP A 4 8.90 9.32 -7.29
N LEU A 5 8.66 9.09 -6.00
CA LEU A 5 7.73 8.09 -5.46
C LEU A 5 7.15 8.59 -4.14
N ALA A 6 5.86 8.33 -3.91
CA ALA A 6 5.22 8.50 -2.62
C ALA A 6 4.82 7.14 -2.04
N ILE A 7 5.15 6.91 -0.77
CA ILE A 7 4.69 5.74 -0.01
C ILE A 7 3.73 6.23 1.07
N GLY A 8 2.45 5.88 0.94
CA GLY A 8 1.45 6.06 1.99
C GLY A 8 1.66 5.06 3.11
N ILE A 9 1.51 5.50 4.34
CA ILE A 9 1.58 4.64 5.53
C ILE A 9 0.31 4.91 6.33
N ASP A 10 -0.50 3.88 6.52
CA ASP A 10 -1.72 3.99 7.29
C ASP A 10 -2.02 2.67 8.01
N ILE A 11 -3.13 2.61 8.74
CA ILE A 11 -3.71 1.37 9.25
C ILE A 11 -4.73 0.81 8.25
N THR A 12 -5.00 -0.48 8.34
CA THR A 12 -6.09 -1.12 7.59
C THR A 12 -6.90 -2.04 8.49
N PRO A 13 -8.23 -2.16 8.28
CA PRO A 13 -9.05 -3.10 9.05
C PRO A 13 -8.54 -4.54 8.94
N SER A 14 -8.15 -5.11 10.08
CA SER A 14 -7.88 -6.54 10.19
C SER A 14 -9.19 -7.31 10.11
N CYS A 15 -9.21 -8.35 9.28
CA CYS A 15 -10.40 -9.13 8.93
C CYS A 15 -10.44 -10.51 9.61
N ASP A 16 -9.69 -10.64 10.71
CA ASP A 16 -9.64 -11.83 11.56
C ASP A 16 -10.66 -11.81 12.71
N THR A 17 -11.64 -10.91 12.64
CA THR A 17 -12.78 -10.84 13.56
C THR A 17 -14.08 -11.26 12.84
N PRO A 18 -15.08 -11.81 13.57
CA PRO A 18 -16.31 -12.33 12.94
C PRO A 18 -17.09 -11.32 12.09
N ASP A 19 -16.99 -10.03 12.42
CA ASP A 19 -17.66 -8.91 11.75
C ASP A 19 -17.04 -8.53 10.39
N LEU A 20 -15.79 -8.91 10.14
CA LEU A 20 -15.05 -8.54 8.92
C LEU A 20 -14.54 -9.75 8.12
N GLN A 21 -14.98 -10.96 8.45
CA GLN A 21 -14.48 -12.20 7.86
C GLN A 21 -14.61 -12.26 6.32
N ASP A 22 -15.62 -11.62 5.75
CA ASP A 22 -15.90 -11.62 4.30
C ASP A 22 -15.37 -10.35 3.57
N TYR A 23 -14.59 -9.50 4.25
CA TYR A 23 -14.14 -8.22 3.69
C TYR A 23 -12.79 -8.32 2.96
N SER A 24 -11.77 -8.88 3.62
CA SER A 24 -10.44 -9.12 3.05
C SER A 24 -9.71 -10.23 3.82
N ASP A 25 -8.52 -10.63 3.37
CA ASP A 25 -7.70 -11.65 4.05
C ASP A 25 -6.67 -11.07 5.05
N VAL A 26 -6.62 -9.75 5.24
CA VAL A 26 -5.59 -9.10 6.07
C VAL A 26 -5.78 -9.43 7.55
N ARG A 27 -4.71 -9.84 8.25
CA ARG A 27 -4.77 -10.22 9.68
C ARG A 27 -3.66 -9.58 10.51
N VAL A 28 -3.90 -9.35 11.80
CA VAL A 28 -2.83 -8.97 12.74
C VAL A 28 -1.85 -10.12 13.00
N ASN A 29 -0.58 -9.79 13.24
CA ASN A 29 0.56 -10.71 13.38
C ASN A 29 0.88 -11.54 12.13
N HIS A 30 0.45 -11.10 10.95
CA HIS A 30 0.77 -11.73 9.67
C HIS A 30 1.65 -10.84 8.78
N GLY A 31 2.16 -9.73 9.32
CA GLY A 31 3.02 -8.79 8.60
C GLY A 31 2.26 -7.62 8.00
N VAL A 32 3.03 -6.75 7.33
CA VAL A 32 2.55 -5.48 6.77
C VAL A 32 1.66 -5.73 5.56
N GLY A 33 0.55 -5.01 5.44
CA GLY A 33 -0.27 -4.99 4.23
C GLY A 33 0.42 -4.18 3.13
N ILE A 34 0.60 -4.78 1.95
CA ILE A 34 0.95 -4.07 0.72
C ILE A 34 -0.37 -3.83 -0.02
N THR A 35 -0.79 -2.56 -0.09
CA THR A 35 -2.05 -2.20 -0.75
C THR A 35 -1.93 -2.43 -2.25
N CYS A 36 -2.66 -3.41 -2.78
CA CYS A 36 -2.80 -3.63 -4.22
C CYS A 36 -3.88 -2.72 -4.82
N LEU A 37 -4.99 -2.57 -4.09
CA LEU A 37 -6.13 -1.78 -4.51
C LEU A 37 -6.87 -1.24 -3.28
N ASN A 38 -7.14 0.06 -3.27
CA ASN A 38 -8.17 0.65 -2.41
C ASN A 38 -9.08 1.55 -3.26
N TYR A 39 -10.37 1.60 -2.94
CA TYR A 39 -11.33 2.41 -3.68
C TYR A 39 -12.63 2.54 -2.88
N HIS A 40 -13.40 3.60 -3.09
CA HIS A 40 -14.70 3.77 -2.45
C HIS A 40 -15.81 3.67 -3.50
N GLY A 41 -16.62 2.63 -3.44
CA GLY A 41 -17.66 2.35 -4.44
C GLY A 41 -18.85 3.33 -4.48
N ARG A 42 -18.87 4.35 -3.61
CA ARG A 42 -19.92 5.37 -3.57
C ARG A 42 -19.30 6.77 -3.63
N GLY A 43 -19.49 7.50 -4.72
CA GLY A 43 -19.13 8.93 -4.85
C GLY A 43 -17.87 9.22 -5.66
N THR A 44 -17.33 10.43 -5.47
CA THR A 44 -16.16 10.99 -6.18
C THR A 44 -14.83 10.71 -5.47
N LEU A 45 -14.83 9.83 -4.47
CA LEU A 45 -13.63 9.54 -3.69
C LEU A 45 -12.69 8.67 -4.55
N ALA A 46 -11.48 9.17 -4.76
CA ALA A 46 -10.44 8.47 -5.51
C ALA A 46 -9.94 7.25 -4.74
N GLY A 47 -9.17 6.39 -5.39
CA GLY A 47 -8.53 5.24 -4.78
C GLY A 47 -7.23 4.91 -5.49
N LEU A 48 -6.37 4.13 -4.87
CA LEU A 48 -5.08 3.74 -5.42
C LEU A 48 -5.17 2.37 -6.06
N ILE A 49 -4.77 2.27 -7.33
CA ILE A 49 -4.37 1.00 -7.96
C ILE A 49 -2.85 1.00 -8.00
N THR A 50 -2.22 0.23 -7.12
CA THR A 50 -0.76 0.26 -7.01
C THR A 50 -0.13 -0.35 -8.27
N PRO A 51 0.75 0.37 -8.99
CA PRO A 51 1.42 -0.16 -10.17
C PRO A 51 2.11 -1.50 -9.90
N PRO A 52 1.97 -2.52 -10.77
CA PRO A 52 2.58 -3.83 -10.56
C PRO A 52 4.10 -3.81 -10.33
N ARG A 53 4.79 -2.81 -10.89
CA ARG A 53 6.22 -2.60 -10.68
C ARG A 53 6.56 -2.22 -9.23
N LEU A 54 5.72 -1.39 -8.58
CA LEU A 54 5.90 -0.99 -7.19
C LEU A 54 5.51 -2.13 -6.25
N LEU A 55 4.47 -2.91 -6.56
CA LEU A 55 4.15 -4.13 -5.82
C LEU A 55 5.33 -5.11 -5.81
N ARG A 56 5.92 -5.38 -6.98
CA ARG A 56 7.10 -6.25 -7.07
C ARG A 56 8.28 -5.70 -6.28
N MET A 57 8.53 -4.39 -6.32
CA MET A 57 9.59 -3.75 -5.54
C MET A 57 9.38 -4.01 -4.04
N LEU A 58 8.20 -3.70 -3.50
CA LEU A 58 7.86 -3.91 -2.09
C LEU A 58 7.98 -5.38 -1.67
N GLU A 59 7.43 -6.30 -2.47
CA GLU A 59 7.47 -7.75 -2.21
C GLU A 59 8.90 -8.31 -2.26
N THR A 60 9.70 -7.86 -3.22
CA THR A 60 11.10 -8.29 -3.37
C THR A 60 11.93 -7.79 -2.20
N THR A 61 11.80 -6.50 -1.85
CA THR A 61 12.51 -5.93 -0.69
C THR A 61 12.13 -6.62 0.60
N ALA A 62 10.83 -6.91 0.81
CA ALA A 62 10.37 -7.65 1.97
C ALA A 62 10.97 -9.07 2.01
N HIS A 63 10.95 -9.78 0.88
CA HIS A 63 11.51 -11.12 0.76
C HIS A 63 13.00 -11.15 1.06
N GLU A 64 13.80 -10.26 0.45
CA GLU A 64 15.26 -10.17 0.66
C GLU A 64 15.62 -9.87 2.12
N ASN A 65 14.77 -9.15 2.84
CA ASN A 65 14.98 -8.77 4.24
C ASN A 65 14.28 -9.70 5.25
N ASN A 66 13.66 -10.80 4.80
CA ASN A 66 12.88 -11.72 5.63
C ASN A 66 11.83 -10.97 6.47
N ILE A 67 11.01 -10.15 5.80
CA ILE A 67 9.93 -9.38 6.40
C ILE A 67 8.60 -9.98 5.94
N PRO A 68 7.72 -10.43 6.86
CA PRO A 68 6.40 -10.93 6.48
C PRO A 68 5.54 -9.79 5.95
N VAL A 69 4.85 -10.05 4.83
CA VAL A 69 3.93 -9.11 4.20
C VAL A 69 2.68 -9.84 3.70
N GLN A 70 1.59 -9.10 3.56
CA GLN A 70 0.30 -9.57 3.08
C GLN A 70 -0.12 -8.69 1.90
N ARG A 71 -0.79 -9.24 0.90
CA ARG A 71 -1.46 -8.41 -0.11
C ARG A 71 -2.77 -7.90 0.45
N GLU A 72 -3.05 -6.63 0.24
CA GLU A 72 -4.25 -5.96 0.71
C GLU A 72 -5.11 -5.49 -0.47
N VAL A 73 -6.40 -5.80 -0.41
CA VAL A 73 -7.44 -5.10 -1.15
C VAL A 73 -8.40 -4.52 -0.12
N ALA A 74 -8.63 -3.21 -0.15
CA ALA A 74 -9.42 -2.51 0.87
C ALA A 74 -10.58 -1.71 0.26
N PRO A 75 -11.73 -2.36 -0.03
CA PRO A 75 -12.91 -1.69 -0.59
C PRO A 75 -13.63 -0.82 0.45
N GLY A 76 -13.73 0.49 0.20
CA GLY A 76 -14.33 1.45 1.12
C GLY A 76 -13.31 2.16 2.01
N VAL A 77 -12.02 1.83 1.89
CA VAL A 77 -10.92 2.54 2.54
C VAL A 77 -10.23 3.43 1.52
N ILE A 78 -10.03 4.71 1.86
CA ILE A 78 -9.31 5.69 1.05
C ILE A 78 -8.28 6.36 1.93
N THR A 79 -7.11 6.61 1.37
CA THR A 79 -6.01 7.34 2.00
C THR A 79 -5.51 8.44 1.05
N GLU A 80 -4.55 9.25 1.50
CA GLU A 80 -4.00 10.37 0.74
C GLU A 80 -3.38 9.93 -0.60
N THR A 81 -2.90 8.69 -0.72
CA THR A 81 -2.34 8.17 -1.98
C THR A 81 -3.35 8.13 -3.11
N GLY A 82 -4.66 8.06 -2.80
CA GLY A 82 -5.73 8.17 -3.78
C GLY A 82 -5.72 9.52 -4.51
N TYR A 83 -5.22 10.57 -3.86
CA TYR A 83 -5.15 11.94 -4.38
C TYR A 83 -3.73 12.32 -4.81
N ILE A 84 -2.69 11.92 -4.07
CA ILE A 84 -1.29 12.23 -4.42
C ILE A 84 -0.93 11.71 -5.82
N GLN A 85 -1.46 10.55 -6.21
CA GLN A 85 -1.13 9.95 -7.51
C GLN A 85 -1.56 10.80 -8.72
N VAL A 86 -2.55 11.70 -8.56
CA VAL A 86 -3.05 12.58 -9.63
C VAL A 86 -2.48 14.01 -9.56
N GLU A 87 -1.62 14.28 -8.58
CA GLU A 87 -0.92 15.56 -8.48
C GLU A 87 0.21 15.64 -9.52
N LEU A 88 0.57 16.88 -9.89
CA LEU A 88 1.59 17.16 -10.91
C LEU A 88 1.30 16.42 -12.22
N ASP A 89 2.30 15.76 -12.80
CA ASP A 89 2.19 14.97 -14.02
C ASP A 89 1.93 13.47 -13.72
N GLY A 90 1.46 13.16 -12.50
CA GLY A 90 1.29 11.82 -11.98
C GLY A 90 2.46 11.39 -11.12
N ILE A 91 2.24 11.27 -9.80
CA ILE A 91 3.25 10.80 -8.85
C ILE A 91 3.05 9.30 -8.64
N PRO A 92 4.06 8.43 -8.93
CA PRO A 92 3.99 7.02 -8.56
C PRO A 92 3.70 6.87 -7.07
N CYS A 93 2.65 6.10 -6.74
CA CYS A 93 2.22 5.90 -5.37
C CYS A 93 2.12 4.40 -5.05
N ALA A 94 2.52 4.06 -3.83
CA ALA A 94 2.23 2.77 -3.21
C ALA A 94 1.83 3.00 -1.74
N SER A 95 1.18 2.03 -1.11
CA SER A 95 0.79 2.13 0.29
C SER A 95 1.18 0.88 1.07
N LEU A 96 1.60 1.12 2.32
CA LEU A 96 1.84 0.11 3.32
C LEU A 96 0.86 0.31 4.47
N SER A 97 0.21 -0.76 4.88
CA SER A 97 -0.85 -0.72 5.88
C SER A 97 -0.51 -1.59 7.07
N ILE A 98 -0.72 -1.09 8.28
CA ILE A 98 -0.59 -1.87 9.52
C ILE A 98 -1.96 -2.47 9.86
N PRO A 99 -2.10 -3.81 9.91
CA PRO A 99 -3.36 -4.43 10.30
C PRO A 99 -3.80 -3.98 11.69
N CYS A 100 -5.04 -3.50 11.80
CA CYS A 100 -5.60 -2.94 13.02
C CYS A 100 -7.04 -3.42 13.22
N ARG A 101 -7.38 -3.88 14.42
CA ARG A 101 -8.74 -4.28 14.79
C ARG A 101 -9.49 -3.09 15.41
N TYR A 102 -10.80 -3.07 15.18
CA TYR A 102 -11.73 -2.08 15.73
C TYR A 102 -11.39 -0.64 15.30
N THR A 103 -10.99 -0.47 14.03
CA THR A 103 -10.65 0.83 13.46
C THR A 103 -11.83 1.80 13.61
N HIS A 104 -11.54 3.09 13.87
CA HIS A 104 -12.53 4.13 14.18
C HIS A 104 -13.35 3.91 15.47
N SER A 105 -12.98 2.95 16.32
CA SER A 105 -13.55 2.83 17.67
C SER A 105 -12.72 3.63 18.68
N PRO A 106 -13.23 3.88 19.91
CA PRO A 106 -12.44 4.52 20.97
C PRO A 106 -11.19 3.74 21.41
N ALA A 107 -11.09 2.45 21.07
CA ALA A 107 -9.97 1.59 21.43
C ALA A 107 -9.60 0.65 20.29
N GLU A 108 -8.49 0.94 19.63
CA GLU A 108 -7.96 0.18 18.51
C GLU A 108 -6.87 -0.80 18.96
N VAL A 109 -6.65 -1.88 18.22
CA VAL A 109 -5.65 -2.91 18.54
C VAL A 109 -4.83 -3.27 17.31
N ALA A 110 -3.52 -3.03 17.37
CA ALA A 110 -2.55 -3.44 16.35
C ALA A 110 -1.44 -4.31 16.97
N SER A 111 -0.71 -5.04 16.13
CA SER A 111 0.47 -5.78 16.58
C SER A 111 1.72 -4.91 16.56
N LEU A 112 2.47 -4.91 17.67
CA LEU A 112 3.81 -4.32 17.70
C LEU A 112 4.79 -5.02 16.76
N ARG A 113 4.55 -6.29 16.42
CA ARG A 113 5.37 -7.04 15.45
C ARG A 113 5.14 -6.51 14.03
N ASP A 114 3.87 -6.36 13.62
CA ASP A 114 3.54 -5.81 12.29
C ASP A 114 4.05 -4.37 12.15
N LEU A 115 3.94 -3.56 13.21
CA LEU A 115 4.52 -2.20 13.24
C LEU A 115 6.04 -2.23 13.06
N ALA A 116 6.74 -3.10 13.79
CA ALA A 116 8.19 -3.25 13.66
C ALA A 116 8.60 -3.72 12.26
N ASP A 117 7.83 -4.63 11.65
CA ASP A 117 8.05 -5.09 10.28
C ASP A 117 7.80 -3.99 9.24
N CYS A 118 6.81 -3.10 9.47
CA CYS A 118 6.59 -1.91 8.65
C CYS A 118 7.79 -0.97 8.69
N ILE A 119 8.31 -0.69 9.89
CA ILE A 119 9.52 0.13 10.07
C ILE A 119 10.72 -0.51 9.36
N ARG A 120 10.90 -1.83 9.48
CA ARG A 120 11.99 -2.56 8.81
C ARG A 120 11.88 -2.45 7.28
N LEU A 121 10.68 -2.60 6.73
CA LEU A 121 10.46 -2.51 5.28
C LEU A 121 10.71 -1.10 4.77
N LEU A 122 10.16 -0.08 5.44
CA LEU A 122 10.41 1.32 5.12
C LEU A 122 11.89 1.68 5.22
N THR A 123 12.60 1.16 6.21
CA THR A 123 14.04 1.36 6.36
C THR A 123 14.82 0.70 5.23
N ALA A 124 14.45 -0.51 4.82
CA ALA A 124 15.07 -1.18 3.68
C ALA A 124 14.84 -0.40 2.37
N LEU A 125 13.63 0.11 2.16
CA LEU A 125 13.29 0.95 1.00
C LEU A 125 14.04 2.28 1.00
N ALA A 126 14.17 2.94 2.15
CA ALA A 126 14.89 4.21 2.28
C ALA A 126 16.41 4.07 2.04
N ASN A 127 16.97 2.88 2.26
CA ASN A 127 18.38 2.57 2.00
C ASN A 127 18.63 1.97 0.61
N MET A 128 17.58 1.78 -0.19
CA MET A 128 17.68 1.26 -1.55
C MET A 128 18.41 2.26 -2.46
N SER A 129 19.22 1.75 -3.41
CA SER A 129 19.91 2.64 -4.34
C SER A 129 18.91 3.22 -5.36
N PRO A 130 19.09 4.47 -5.82
CA PRO A 130 18.15 5.10 -6.75
C PRO A 130 17.89 4.30 -8.03
N GLU A 131 18.89 3.55 -8.50
CA GLU A 131 18.82 2.72 -9.71
C GLU A 131 17.87 1.51 -9.57
N GLN A 132 17.53 1.12 -8.34
CA GLN A 132 16.60 0.03 -8.07
C GLN A 132 15.14 0.51 -8.04
N PHE A 133 14.89 1.83 -8.00
CA PHE A 133 13.54 2.34 -8.09
C PHE A 133 12.99 2.12 -9.50
N PRO A 134 11.80 1.50 -9.65
CA PRO A 134 11.21 1.25 -10.96
C PRO A 134 10.48 2.50 -11.51
N ILE A 135 11.10 3.68 -11.37
CA ILE A 135 10.55 4.99 -11.70
C ILE A 135 11.23 5.51 -12.96
N GLU A 136 11.12 4.79 -14.07
CA GLU A 136 11.38 5.40 -15.37
C GLU A 136 10.06 5.93 -15.96
N PRO A 137 10.05 7.18 -16.45
CA PRO A 137 8.94 7.67 -17.26
C PRO A 137 8.88 6.83 -18.53
N GLU A 138 7.67 6.47 -18.98
CA GLU A 138 7.53 5.90 -20.32
C GLU A 138 8.06 6.91 -21.33
N THR A 139 9.22 6.64 -21.91
CA THR A 139 9.67 7.30 -23.12
C THR A 139 8.72 6.89 -24.25
N GLY A 140 7.65 7.67 -24.46
CA GLY A 140 6.96 7.79 -25.74
C GLY A 140 6.16 6.59 -26.26
N ALA A 141 5.64 5.70 -25.40
CA ALA A 141 4.69 4.70 -25.84
C ALA A 141 3.25 5.17 -25.55
N THR A 142 2.56 5.63 -26.57
CA THR A 142 1.11 5.83 -26.55
C THR A 142 0.47 4.53 -26.04
N GLN A 143 -0.20 4.56 -24.89
CA GLN A 143 -1.20 3.56 -24.53
C GLN A 143 -2.38 3.69 -25.51
N GLU A 144 -2.20 3.18 -26.72
CA GLU A 144 -3.34 2.78 -27.53
C GLU A 144 -4.01 1.61 -26.78
N ALA A 145 -5.17 1.92 -26.19
CA ALA A 145 -6.12 0.91 -25.78
C ALA A 145 -6.39 0.01 -27.00
N ARG A 146 -5.84 -1.20 -26.98
CA ARG A 146 -6.21 -2.23 -27.95
C ARG A 146 -7.52 -2.87 -27.47
N PRO A 147 -8.53 -2.98 -28.36
CA PRO A 147 -9.87 -3.43 -28.02
C PRO A 147 -9.93 -4.90 -27.58
#